data_AF-A0A502FW28-F1
#
_entry.id   AF-A0A502FW28-F1
#
_cell.length_a   1.000
_cell.length_b   1.000
_cell.length_c   1.000
_cell.angle_alpha   90.00
_cell.angle_beta   90.00
_cell.angle_gamma   90.00
#
_symmetry.space_group_name_H-M   'P 1'
#
loop_
_entity.id
_entity.type
_entity.pdbx_description
1 polymer ?
#
loop_
_entity_poly.entity_id
_entity_poly.type
_entity_poly.pdbx_seq_one_letter_code
_entity_poly.pdbx_strand_id
1 'polypeptide(L)'
;MINGMKVIFAIGQFGLLILSGCSFLEPRSTFQITSVDRSVKSASLKLCKQTFSLTHVDSRWQTTIHVPGDCDGGVATIMNDGRIVFCPIGYVTGGDGSNWQFTIKGDVCRPLVTYGDASSGNGS
;
A
#
# COMPACT_ATOMS: atom_id res chain seq x y z
N MET A 1 -34.81 -25.82 47.03
CA MET A 1 -35.61 -26.29 45.88
C MET A 1 -34.67 -26.36 44.69
N ILE A 2 -34.39 -27.58 44.23
CA ILE A 2 -33.30 -27.91 43.31
C ILE A 2 -33.93 -28.07 41.92
N ASN A 3 -33.72 -27.11 41.02
CA ASN A 3 -34.23 -27.20 39.65
C ASN A 3 -33.28 -28.08 38.83
N GLY A 4 -33.79 -29.23 38.40
CA GLY A 4 -33.07 -30.24 37.64
C GLY A 4 -32.79 -29.77 36.21
N MET A 5 -31.50 -29.64 35.88
CA MET A 5 -31.03 -29.31 34.54
C MET A 5 -30.61 -30.59 33.84
N LYS A 6 -31.46 -31.10 32.95
CA LYS A 6 -31.18 -32.24 32.06
C LYS A 6 -30.75 -31.68 30.71
N VAL A 7 -29.44 -31.61 30.46
CA VAL A 7 -28.89 -31.29 29.13
C VAL A 7 -28.69 -32.60 28.39
N ILE A 8 -29.55 -32.85 27.41
CA ILE A 8 -29.45 -33.99 26.50
C ILE A 8 -28.48 -33.60 25.38
N PHE A 9 -27.34 -34.29 25.29
CA PHE A 9 -26.44 -34.21 24.15
C PHE A 9 -26.99 -35.11 23.04
N ALA A 10 -27.57 -34.51 22.01
CA ALA A 10 -27.85 -35.17 20.74
C ALA A 10 -26.71 -34.84 19.77
N ILE A 11 -25.90 -35.85 19.47
CA ILE A 11 -24.81 -35.83 18.50
C ILE A 11 -25.45 -36.10 17.13
N GLY A 12 -25.15 -35.26 16.13
CA GLY A 12 -25.26 -35.66 14.74
C GLY A 12 -26.03 -34.70 13.84
N GLN A 13 -25.31 -33.79 13.19
CA GLN A 13 -25.51 -33.54 11.76
C GLN A 13 -24.28 -32.85 11.18
N PHE A 14 -23.82 -33.41 10.07
CA PHE A 14 -22.74 -32.93 9.23
C PHE A 14 -22.99 -31.50 8.76
N GLY A 15 -21.87 -30.77 8.58
CA GLY A 15 -21.78 -29.72 7.57
C GLY A 15 -22.37 -28.39 7.99
N LEU A 16 -21.51 -27.46 8.38
CA LEU A 16 -21.13 -26.33 7.55
C LEU A 16 -20.21 -25.46 8.42
N LEU A 17 -18.89 -25.68 8.32
CA LEU A 17 -17.92 -24.66 8.69
C LEU A 17 -18.12 -23.52 7.70
N ILE A 18 -19.00 -22.57 8.03
CA ILE A 18 -19.09 -21.33 7.30
C ILE A 18 -17.75 -20.63 7.53
N LEU A 19 -16.86 -20.70 6.52
CA LEU A 19 -15.77 -19.75 6.35
C LEU A 19 -16.41 -18.37 6.18
N SER A 20 -16.74 -17.75 7.31
CA SER A 20 -17.24 -16.37 7.36
C SER A 20 -16.10 -15.46 6.91
N GLY A 21 -16.08 -15.18 5.61
CA GLY A 21 -15.44 -14.05 4.98
C GLY A 21 -13.93 -13.97 5.19
N CYS A 22 -13.17 -14.44 4.19
CA CYS A 22 -11.95 -13.74 3.86
C CYS A 22 -12.34 -12.27 3.65
N SER A 23 -12.06 -11.41 4.64
CA SER A 23 -12.23 -9.97 4.52
C SER A 23 -11.64 -9.57 3.18
N PHE A 24 -12.49 -9.08 2.28
CA PHE A 24 -12.09 -8.58 0.97
C PHE A 24 -10.91 -7.62 1.23
N LEU A 25 -9.71 -8.10 0.96
CA LEU A 25 -8.49 -7.31 1.02
C LEU A 25 -8.63 -6.37 -0.18
N GLU A 26 -9.31 -5.25 0.02
CA GLU A 26 -9.36 -4.22 -0.99
C GLU A 26 -7.91 -3.96 -1.43
N PRO A 27 -7.61 -4.09 -2.72
CA PRO A 27 -6.26 -3.95 -3.22
C PRO A 27 -5.69 -2.61 -2.73
N ARG A 28 -4.53 -2.69 -2.09
CA ARG A 28 -3.83 -1.53 -1.54
C ARG A 28 -2.61 -1.24 -2.37
N SER A 29 -2.42 0.05 -2.55
CA SER A 29 -1.31 0.64 -3.25
C SER A 29 -0.20 0.96 -2.26
N THR A 30 1.02 0.51 -2.54
CA THR A 30 2.20 0.73 -1.69
C THR A 30 3.16 1.69 -2.38
N PHE A 31 3.60 2.71 -1.63
CA PHE A 31 4.54 3.72 -2.11
C PHE A 31 5.77 3.70 -1.21
N GLN A 32 6.95 3.52 -1.80
CA GLN A 32 8.20 3.42 -1.07
C GLN A 32 9.28 4.33 -1.67
N ILE A 33 10.07 4.94 -0.78
CA ILE A 33 11.26 5.70 -1.14
C ILE A 33 12.44 5.16 -0.36
N THR A 34 13.55 4.90 -1.04
CA THR A 34 14.84 4.62 -0.43
C THR A 34 15.78 5.80 -0.64
N SER A 35 16.36 6.32 0.44
CA SER A 35 17.38 7.37 0.37
C SER A 35 18.77 6.75 0.45
N VAL A 36 19.57 6.89 -0.62
CA VAL A 36 20.91 6.26 -0.71
C VAL A 36 21.89 6.87 0.28
N ASP A 37 21.78 8.16 0.53
CA ASP A 37 22.67 9.00 1.33
C ASP A 37 22.05 9.43 2.67
N ARG A 38 20.87 8.89 3.02
CA ARG A 38 20.09 9.27 4.22
C ARG A 38 19.81 10.78 4.32
N SER A 39 19.70 11.44 3.17
CA SER A 39 19.48 12.89 3.07
C SER A 39 18.01 13.30 3.24
N VAL A 40 17.07 12.36 3.22
CA VAL A 40 15.63 12.65 3.35
C VAL A 40 15.24 12.80 4.82
N LYS A 41 14.66 13.96 5.16
CA LYS A 41 14.14 14.31 6.49
C LYS A 41 12.68 13.89 6.68
N SER A 42 11.85 14.09 5.66
CA SER A 42 10.45 13.66 5.66
C SER A 42 9.96 13.42 4.23
N ALA A 43 8.89 12.63 4.10
CA ALA A 43 8.27 12.33 2.82
C ALA A 43 6.75 12.33 2.92
N SER A 44 6.09 12.79 1.85
CA SER A 44 4.63 12.84 1.75
C SER A 44 4.19 12.46 0.34
N LEU A 45 3.24 11.56 0.25
CA LEU A 45 2.54 11.21 -0.98
C LEU A 45 1.46 12.26 -1.24
N LYS A 46 1.49 12.87 -2.43
CA LYS A 46 0.42 13.73 -2.93
C LYS A 46 -0.32 12.95 -4.00
N LEU A 47 -1.54 12.52 -3.69
CA LEU A 47 -2.36 11.71 -4.59
C LEU A 47 -3.80 12.19 -4.54
N CYS A 48 -4.44 12.38 -5.70
CA CYS A 48 -5.82 12.84 -5.81
C CYS A 48 -6.11 14.13 -5.00
N LYS A 49 -5.20 15.10 -4.99
CA LYS A 49 -5.24 16.35 -4.17
C LYS A 49 -5.18 16.13 -2.65
N GLN A 50 -5.06 14.89 -2.18
CA GLN A 50 -4.84 14.55 -0.79
C GLN A 50 -3.34 14.41 -0.53
N THR A 51 -2.94 14.60 0.73
CA THR A 51 -1.56 14.44 1.17
C THR A 51 -1.50 13.41 2.29
N PHE A 52 -0.66 12.41 2.12
CA PHE A 52 -0.45 11.33 3.07
C PHE A 52 1.01 11.35 3.50
N SER A 53 1.28 11.42 4.80
CA SER A 53 2.65 11.29 5.31
C SER A 53 3.15 9.86 5.10
N LEU A 54 4.42 9.72 4.69
CA LEU A 54 5.10 8.44 4.70
C LEU A 54 5.74 8.21 6.07
N THR A 55 5.73 6.97 6.51
CA THR A 55 6.38 6.54 7.75
C THR A 55 7.79 6.05 7.43
N HIS A 56 8.76 6.46 8.24
CA HIS A 56 10.13 5.96 8.13
C HIS A 56 10.23 4.58 8.82
N VAL A 57 10.58 3.56 8.04
CA VAL A 57 10.79 2.18 8.49
C VAL A 57 12.18 1.76 8.01
N ASP A 58 13.09 1.52 8.96
CA ASP A 58 14.50 1.22 8.72
C ASP A 58 15.24 2.28 7.89
N SER A 59 15.40 2.03 6.59
CA SER A 59 16.07 2.90 5.61
C SER A 59 15.13 3.40 4.51
N ARG A 60 13.83 3.18 4.68
CA ARG A 60 12.80 3.45 3.69
C ARG A 60 11.72 4.34 4.27
N TRP A 61 11.20 5.22 3.45
CA TRP A 61 9.94 5.93 3.72
C TRP A 61 8.84 5.20 2.98
N GLN A 62 7.76 4.84 3.66
CA GLN A 62 6.67 4.10 3.02
C GLN A 62 5.28 4.46 3.52
N THR A 63 4.29 4.25 2.67
CA THR A 63 2.87 4.27 3.03
C THR A 63 2.10 3.26 2.19
N THR A 64 0.97 2.80 2.73
CA THR A 64 0.06 1.88 2.04
C THR A 64 -1.34 2.44 2.15
N ILE A 65 -1.97 2.73 1.02
CA ILE A 65 -3.29 3.36 0.96
C ILE A 65 -4.21 2.62 -0.01
N HIS A 66 -5.51 2.76 0.20
CA HIS A 66 -6.51 2.40 -0.80
C HIS A 66 -6.73 3.62 -1.72
N VAL A 67 -6.69 3.40 -3.04
CA VAL A 67 -6.92 4.45 -4.04
C VAL A 67 -8.32 4.24 -4.62
N PRO A 68 -9.31 5.06 -4.24
CA PRO A 68 -10.71 4.78 -4.54
C PRO A 68 -11.10 5.07 -6.01
N GLY A 69 -10.25 5.76 -6.75
CA GLY A 69 -10.53 6.16 -8.14
C GLY A 69 -9.27 6.67 -8.82
N ASP A 70 -9.36 6.77 -10.15
CA ASP A 70 -8.24 7.18 -10.99
C ASP A 70 -7.79 8.61 -10.71
N CYS A 71 -6.49 8.81 -10.57
CA CYS A 71 -5.94 10.15 -10.39
C CYS A 71 -4.43 10.22 -10.61
N ASP A 72 -3.92 11.44 -10.68
CA ASP A 72 -2.48 11.69 -10.74
C ASP A 72 -1.87 12.01 -9.38
N GLY A 73 -0.57 11.76 -9.27
CA GLY A 73 0.17 12.10 -8.07
C GLY A 73 1.68 12.07 -8.21
N GLY A 74 2.31 12.27 -7.05
CA GLY A 74 3.75 12.17 -6.88
C GLY A 74 4.13 12.20 -5.41
N VAL A 75 5.39 11.90 -5.14
CA VAL A 75 5.94 11.93 -3.79
C VAL A 75 6.79 13.16 -3.61
N ALA A 76 6.47 13.97 -2.61
CA ALA A 76 7.27 15.12 -2.20
C ALA A 76 8.15 14.71 -1.01
N THR A 77 9.45 14.99 -1.09
CA THR A 77 10.39 14.74 0.01
C THR A 77 11.09 16.02 0.42
N ILE A 78 11.17 16.24 1.73
CA ILE A 78 11.96 17.33 2.32
C ILE A 78 13.32 16.75 2.69
N MET A 79 14.37 17.36 2.17
CA MET A 79 15.76 16.97 2.43
C MET A 79 16.26 17.59 3.75
N ASN A 80 17.37 17.10 4.28
CA ASN A 80 17.97 17.62 5.52
C ASN A 80 18.40 19.09 5.42
N ASP A 81 18.72 19.55 4.20
CA ASP A 81 19.04 20.96 3.90
C ASP A 81 17.79 21.83 3.66
N GLY A 82 16.58 21.25 3.78
CA GLY A 82 15.31 21.94 3.59
C GLY A 82 14.83 22.03 2.14
N ARG A 83 15.62 21.58 1.16
CA ARG A 83 15.17 21.49 -0.24
C ARG A 83 14.02 20.50 -0.37
N ILE A 84 13.16 20.72 -1.36
CA ILE A 84 12.06 19.83 -1.70
C ILE A 84 12.37 19.15 -3.02
N VAL A 85 12.34 17.82 -3.03
CA VAL A 85 12.46 17.00 -4.24
C VAL A 85 11.09 16.37 -4.51
N PHE A 86 10.66 16.41 -5.77
CA PHE A 86 9.38 15.84 -6.19
C PHE A 86 9.59 14.68 -7.17
N CYS A 87 9.03 13.53 -6.84
CA CYS A 87 9.04 12.31 -7.64
C CYS A 87 7.67 12.13 -8.30
N PRO A 88 7.52 12.35 -9.62
CA PRO A 88 6.25 12.09 -10.28
C PRO A 88 5.96 10.58 -10.26
N ILE A 89 4.75 10.21 -9.82
CA ILE A 89 4.20 8.86 -9.98
C ILE A 89 3.50 8.76 -11.35
N GLY A 90 2.85 9.85 -11.77
CA GLY A 90 1.98 9.88 -12.94
C GLY A 90 0.56 9.43 -12.58
N TYR A 91 -0.11 8.81 -13.55
CA TYR A 91 -1.46 8.31 -13.42
C TYR A 91 -1.51 7.02 -12.60
N VAL A 92 -2.47 6.95 -11.68
CA VAL A 92 -2.75 5.80 -10.82
C VAL A 92 -4.18 5.36 -11.07
N THR A 93 -4.38 4.09 -11.37
CA THR A 93 -5.70 3.47 -11.54
C THR A 93 -6.31 3.17 -10.18
N GLY A 94 -7.55 3.60 -9.96
CA GLY A 94 -8.29 3.31 -8.74
C GLY A 94 -8.67 1.84 -8.65
N GLY A 95 -8.67 1.29 -7.44
CA GLY A 95 -9.01 -0.13 -7.23
C GLY A 95 -7.95 -1.13 -7.70
N ASP A 96 -6.82 -0.67 -8.27
CA ASP A 96 -5.67 -1.52 -8.57
C ASP A 96 -4.60 -1.39 -7.48
N GLY A 97 -4.14 -2.53 -6.98
CA GLY A 97 -3.07 -2.58 -5.98
C GLY A 97 -1.73 -2.55 -6.71
N SER A 98 -1.09 -1.38 -6.80
CA SER A 98 0.25 -1.30 -7.40
C SER A 98 1.32 -0.97 -6.37
N ASN A 99 2.57 -1.24 -6.73
CA ASN A 99 3.73 -0.95 -5.89
C ASN A 99 4.67 0.01 -6.61
N TRP A 100 4.81 1.23 -6.08
CA TRP A 100 5.73 2.24 -6.60
C TRP A 100 6.93 2.38 -5.68
N GLN A 101 8.10 2.30 -6.27
CA GLN A 101 9.36 2.40 -5.54
C GLN A 101 10.24 3.47 -6.18
N PHE A 102 10.84 4.30 -5.34
CA PHE A 102 11.70 5.41 -5.75
C PHE A 102 13.04 5.35 -5.01
N THR A 103 14.11 5.73 -5.71
CA THR A 103 15.42 6.00 -5.11
C THR A 103 15.68 7.49 -5.15
N ILE A 104 16.12 8.05 -4.03
CA ILE A 104 16.61 9.43 -3.93
C ILE A 104 18.11 9.41 -3.60
N LYS A 105 18.88 10.18 -4.37
CA LYS A 105 20.30 10.45 -4.15
C LYS A 105 20.56 11.92 -4.44
N GLY A 106 20.92 12.70 -3.42
CA GLY A 106 20.93 14.16 -3.53
C GLY A 106 19.56 14.70 -3.93
N ASP A 107 19.49 15.50 -4.98
CA ASP A 107 18.27 16.09 -5.55
C ASP A 107 17.62 15.24 -6.65
N VAL A 108 18.22 14.10 -6.98
CA VAL A 108 17.75 13.24 -8.06
C VAL A 108 16.80 12.19 -7.52
N CYS A 109 15.57 12.19 -8.03
CA CYS A 109 14.61 11.10 -7.83
C CYS A 109 14.54 10.20 -9.06
N ARG A 110 14.66 8.88 -8.85
CA ARG A 110 14.52 7.87 -9.91
C ARG A 110 13.50 6.81 -9.52
N PRO A 111 12.53 6.46 -10.38
CA PRO A 111 11.73 5.27 -10.15
C PRO A 111 12.64 4.04 -10.17
N LEU A 112 12.53 3.18 -9.16
CA LEU A 112 12.95 1.79 -9.32
C LEU A 112 11.85 1.15 -10.14
N VAL A 113 12.07 1.05 -11.44
CA VAL A 113 11.11 0.35 -12.30
C VAL A 113 11.18 -1.12 -11.96
N THR A 114 10.22 -1.61 -11.17
CA THR A 114 9.93 -3.04 -11.13
C THR A 114 9.07 -3.32 -12.35
N TYR A 115 9.70 -3.45 -13.52
CA TYR A 115 9.05 -4.02 -14.71
C TYR A 115 8.68 -5.46 -14.34
N GLY A 116 7.43 -5.67 -13.94
CA GLY A 116 7.03 -6.95 -13.38
C GLY A 116 5.53 -7.23 -13.41
N ASP A 117 4.76 -6.58 -14.29
CA ASP A 117 3.43 -7.06 -14.72
C ASP A 117 2.94 -6.30 -15.98
N ALA A 118 3.83 -6.11 -16.97
CA ALA A 118 3.34 -6.06 -18.35
C ALA A 118 3.17 -7.51 -18.76
N SER A 119 2.03 -8.12 -18.44
CA SER A 119 1.53 -9.29 -19.16
C SER A 119 1.41 -8.89 -20.62
N SER A 120 2.53 -9.05 -21.32
CA SER A 120 2.67 -9.02 -22.77
C SER A 120 1.66 -10.04 -23.28
N GLY A 121 0.52 -9.53 -23.73
CA GLY A 121 -0.42 -10.26 -24.56
C GLY A 121 0.37 -10.82 -25.73
N ASN A 122 0.55 -12.14 -25.73
CA ASN A 122 1.00 -12.86 -26.89
C ASN A 122 -0.17 -12.84 -27.87
N GLY A 123 -0.27 -11.76 -28.65
CA GLY A 123 -1.10 -11.72 -29.85
C GLY A 123 -0.50 -12.69 -30.85
N SER A 124 -1.17 -13.81 -31.05
CA SER A 124 -1.01 -14.70 -32.21
C SER A 124 -2.31 -14.68 -33.00
#